data_AF-A0A673MKF7-F1
#
_entry.id   AF-A0A673MKF7-F1
#
_cell.length_a   1.000
_cell.length_b   1.000
_cell.length_c   1.000
_cell.angle_alpha   90.00
_cell.angle_beta   90.00
_cell.angle_gamma   90.00
#
_symmetry.space_group_name_H-M   'P 1'
#
loop_
_entity.id
_entity.type
_entity.pdbx_description
1 polymer ?
#
loop_
_entity_poly.entity_id
_entity_poly.type
_entity_poly.pdbx_seq_one_letter_code
_entity_poly.pdbx_strand_id
1 'polypeptide(L)'
;MYAVYRQSHPPTAVEFAVYCNFICSQEKNLVVAATSQLYVYRIIYDVEVKSTDDGKSRKEKLEQVVSFSLFGNVMSMASVQLAGTNRDALLLSFKDAKLSAVEYDPGTHDLKTLSLHYFEEPELRVCTVFMSMC
;
A
#
# COMPACT_ATOMS: atom_id res chain seq x y z
N MET A 1 -19.96 18.48 -26.09
CA MET A 1 -19.11 19.33 -25.22
C MET A 1 -18.02 18.42 -24.66
N TYR A 2 -16.74 18.73 -24.88
CA TYR A 2 -15.62 17.87 -24.45
C TYR A 2 -14.88 18.56 -23.31
N ALA A 3 -14.57 17.81 -22.24
CA ALA A 3 -13.77 18.25 -21.12
C ALA A 3 -12.64 17.25 -20.88
N VAL A 4 -11.47 17.74 -20.45
CA VAL A 4 -10.29 16.92 -20.12
C VAL A 4 -9.97 17.13 -18.66
N TYR A 5 -9.78 16.02 -17.92
CA TYR A 5 -9.37 16.05 -16.52
C TYR A 5 -7.84 15.99 -16.42
N ARG A 6 -7.26 16.83 -15.55
CA ARG A 6 -5.84 16.79 -15.20
C ARG A 6 -5.68 17.03 -13.71
N GLN A 7 -4.87 16.19 -13.08
CA GLN A 7 -4.54 16.30 -11.66
C GLN A 7 -3.21 17.04 -11.49
N SER A 8 -3.23 18.20 -10.81
CA SER A 8 -2.02 19.00 -10.57
C SER A 8 -1.21 18.50 -9.37
N HIS A 9 -1.89 18.05 -8.32
CA HIS A 9 -1.25 17.56 -7.09
C HIS A 9 -1.78 16.18 -6.68
N PRO A 10 -0.88 15.24 -6.34
CA PRO A 10 -1.27 13.97 -5.75
C PRO A 10 -1.95 14.14 -4.39
N PRO A 11 -2.91 13.27 -3.99
CA PRO A 11 -3.38 13.22 -2.61
C PRO A 11 -2.23 12.87 -1.66
N THR A 12 -2.18 13.60 -0.55
CA THR A 12 -1.18 13.43 0.52
C THR A 12 -1.77 12.84 1.80
N ALA A 13 -3.10 12.75 1.89
CA ALA A 13 -3.78 12.17 3.04
C ALA A 13 -3.50 10.66 3.12
N VAL A 14 -3.03 10.20 4.27
CA VAL A 14 -2.78 8.78 4.55
C VAL A 14 -3.98 8.19 5.26
N GLU A 15 -4.52 7.11 4.74
CA GLU A 15 -5.71 6.44 5.31
C GLU A 15 -5.34 5.09 5.92
N PHE A 16 -4.50 4.31 5.23
CA PHE A 16 -4.09 2.98 5.68
C PHE A 16 -2.58 2.83 5.66
N ALA A 17 -2.06 2.09 6.63
CA ALA A 17 -0.65 1.75 6.69
C ALA A 17 -0.49 0.30 7.16
N VAL A 18 0.38 -0.45 6.49
CA VAL A 18 0.64 -1.86 6.77
C VAL A 18 2.16 -2.10 6.75
N TYR A 19 2.63 -2.87 7.72
CA TYR A 19 4.05 -3.22 7.82
C TYR A 19 4.27 -4.66 7.34
N CYS A 20 4.86 -4.83 6.16
CA CYS A 20 4.93 -6.12 5.48
C CYS A 20 6.21 -6.28 4.63
N ASN A 21 6.52 -7.52 4.26
CA ASN A 21 7.66 -7.89 3.41
C ASN A 21 7.34 -7.68 1.93
N PHE A 22 7.17 -6.43 1.52
CA PHE A 22 6.69 -6.11 0.18
C PHE A 22 7.74 -6.29 -0.92
N ILE A 23 8.96 -5.77 -0.72
CA ILE A 23 10.03 -5.81 -1.73
C ILE A 23 10.82 -7.12 -1.65
N CYS A 24 11.18 -7.53 -0.43
CA CYS A 24 11.99 -8.71 -0.14
C CYS A 24 11.54 -9.34 1.16
N SER A 25 11.75 -10.66 1.31
CA SER A 25 11.50 -11.38 2.56
C SER A 25 12.38 -10.96 3.73
N GLN A 26 13.54 -10.37 3.42
CA GLN A 26 14.57 -10.07 4.42
C GLN A 26 14.33 -8.74 5.13
N GLU A 27 13.66 -7.80 4.46
CA GLU A 27 13.42 -6.46 4.97
C GLU A 27 11.93 -6.13 4.92
N LYS A 28 11.41 -5.72 6.07
CA LYS A 28 10.04 -5.21 6.18
C LYS A 28 9.98 -3.76 5.74
N ASN A 29 8.95 -3.47 4.96
CA ASN A 29 8.67 -2.14 4.43
C ASN A 29 7.36 -1.62 5.02
N LEU A 30 7.26 -0.32 5.17
CA LEU A 30 6.04 0.35 5.56
C LEU A 30 5.28 0.74 4.29
N VAL A 31 4.20 0.04 4.02
CA VAL A 31 3.31 0.34 2.89
C VAL A 31 2.20 1.26 3.38
N VAL A 32 1.94 2.33 2.65
CA VAL A 32 1.00 3.38 3.01
C VAL A 32 0.07 3.66 1.84
N ALA A 33 -1.24 3.57 2.06
CA ALA A 33 -2.25 3.99 1.08
C ALA A 33 -2.73 5.41 1.36
N ALA A 34 -2.74 6.20 0.29
CA ALA A 34 -3.22 7.56 0.24
C ALA A 34 -4.31 7.71 -0.82
N THR A 35 -5.54 7.37 -0.46
CA THR A 35 -6.74 7.38 -1.33
C THR A 35 -6.57 6.60 -2.63
N SER A 36 -5.95 7.18 -3.66
CA SER A 36 -5.68 6.56 -4.96
C SER A 36 -4.20 6.32 -5.23
N GLN A 37 -3.33 6.49 -4.24
CA GLN A 37 -1.90 6.22 -4.36
C GLN A 37 -1.42 5.29 -3.26
N LEU A 38 -0.35 4.54 -3.56
CA LEU A 38 0.28 3.61 -2.65
C LEU A 38 1.76 3.92 -2.59
N TYR A 39 2.26 4.21 -1.39
CA TYR A 39 3.65 4.55 -1.14
C TYR A 39 4.31 3.44 -0.33
N VAL A 40 5.53 3.08 -0.69
CA VAL A 40 6.34 2.11 0.04
C VAL A 40 7.52 2.84 0.65
N TYR A 41 7.60 2.84 1.97
CA TYR A 41 8.65 3.47 2.74
C TYR A 41 9.58 2.45 3.36
N ARG A 42 10.87 2.79 3.39
CA ARG A 42 11.90 2.10 4.16
C ARG A 42 12.29 2.97 5.34
N ILE A 43 12.43 2.35 6.50
CA ILE A 43 12.85 3.04 7.71
C ILE A 43 14.38 3.02 7.74
N ILE A 44 14.99 4.20 7.65
CA ILE A 44 16.43 4.37 7.85
C ILE A 44 16.65 4.89 9.26
N TYR A 45 17.40 4.12 10.03
CA TYR A 45 17.94 4.57 11.30
C TYR A 45 19.28 5.24 11.02
N ASP A 46 19.29 6.57 10.98
CA ASP A 46 20.52 7.31 10.78
C ASP A 46 21.35 7.26 12.08
N VAL A 47 22.41 6.45 12.07
CA VAL A 47 23.36 6.33 13.18
C VAL A 47 24.59 7.19 12.87
N GLU A 48 24.40 8.46 12.53
CA GLU A 48 25.51 9.42 12.50
C GLU A 48 25.91 9.82 13.94
N VAL A 49 26.83 9.03 14.50
CA VAL A 49 27.55 9.34 15.74
C VAL A 49 28.74 10.26 15.42
N LYS A 50 28.72 11.50 15.94
CA LYS A 50 29.82 12.35 16.49
C LYS A 50 29.48 13.82 16.24
N SER A 51 28.91 14.54 17.21
CA SER A 51 29.72 15.45 18.03
C SER A 51 29.43 15.31 19.53
N THR A 52 30.43 15.65 20.33
CA THR A 52 30.34 16.04 21.75
C THR A 52 29.11 16.91 22.05
N ASP A 53 28.60 16.76 23.27
CA ASP A 53 27.57 17.58 23.94
C ASP A 53 26.08 17.20 23.74
N ASP A 54 25.43 17.00 24.89
CA ASP A 54 24.02 16.83 25.28
C ASP A 54 22.94 16.29 24.30
N GLY A 55 22.36 15.14 24.68
CA GLY A 55 20.96 14.79 24.35
C GLY A 55 20.62 14.40 22.91
N LYS A 56 21.26 13.36 22.33
CA LYS A 56 20.96 12.90 20.97
C LYS A 56 19.66 12.11 20.87
N SER A 57 18.59 12.77 20.41
CA SER A 57 17.41 12.11 19.86
C SER A 57 17.78 11.35 18.60
N ARG A 58 17.48 10.05 18.55
CA ARG A 58 17.64 9.23 17.34
C ARG A 58 16.79 9.85 16.22
N LYS A 59 17.41 10.30 15.13
CA LYS A 59 16.69 10.81 13.96
C LYS A 59 16.31 9.62 13.10
N GLU A 60 15.07 9.19 13.21
CA GLU A 60 14.50 8.16 12.34
C GLU A 60 13.95 8.84 11.09
N LYS A 61 14.35 8.36 9.90
CA LYS A 61 13.89 8.92 8.62
C LYS A 61 13.18 7.85 7.82
N LEU A 62 12.03 8.21 7.25
CA LEU A 62 11.34 7.39 6.26
C LEU A 62 11.82 7.80 4.86
N GLU A 63 12.37 6.85 4.12
CA GLU A 63 12.71 7.02 2.71
C GLU A 63 11.61 6.39 1.86
N GLN A 64 11.01 7.16 0.95
CA GLN A 64 10.07 6.62 -0.02
C GLN A 64 10.84 5.84 -1.09
N VAL A 65 10.67 4.53 -1.12
CA VAL A 65 11.32 3.65 -2.09
C VAL A 65 10.58 3.70 -3.42
N VAL A 66 9.25 3.61 -3.36
CA VAL A 66 8.39 3.41 -4.52
C VAL A 66 7.01 4.04 -4.29
N SER A 67 6.38 4.51 -5.37
CA SER A 67 5.02 5.04 -5.37
C SER A 67 4.24 4.51 -6.57
N PHE A 68 3.02 4.05 -6.32
CA PHE A 68 2.10 3.55 -7.34
C PHE A 68 0.83 4.37 -7.37
N SER A 69 0.33 4.65 -8.57
CA SER A 69 -0.98 5.27 -8.77
C SER A 69 -2.02 4.20 -9.08
N LEU A 70 -3.10 4.18 -8.31
CA LEU A 70 -4.21 3.26 -8.45
C LEU A 70 -5.41 4.00 -9.07
N PHE A 71 -6.17 3.32 -9.93
CA PHE A 71 -7.36 3.87 -10.58
C PHE A 71 -8.63 3.64 -9.76
N GLY A 72 -8.56 3.89 -8.46
CA GLY A 72 -9.67 3.70 -7.53
C GLY A 72 -9.27 4.08 -6.12
N ASN A 73 -10.27 4.42 -5.29
CA ASN A 73 -10.02 4.75 -3.89
C ASN A 73 -9.94 3.47 -3.07
N VAL A 74 -8.82 3.29 -2.38
CA VAL A 74 -8.60 2.21 -1.43
C VAL A 74 -9.49 2.44 -0.22
N MET A 75 -10.32 1.45 0.10
CA MET A 75 -11.24 1.47 1.25
C MET A 75 -10.73 0.61 2.41
N SER A 76 -9.93 -0.42 2.14
CA SER A 76 -9.23 -1.22 3.13
C SER A 76 -7.98 -1.85 2.49
N MET A 77 -6.97 -2.12 3.32
CA MET A 77 -5.71 -2.72 2.91
C MET A 77 -5.27 -3.76 3.94
N ALA A 78 -4.87 -4.94 3.45
CA ALA A 78 -4.27 -5.99 4.27
C ALA A 78 -3.06 -6.61 3.54
N SER A 79 -2.11 -7.17 4.29
CA SER A 79 -1.00 -7.95 3.74
C SER A 79 -1.18 -9.42 4.04
N VAL A 80 -0.93 -10.28 3.06
CA VAL A 80 -0.97 -11.74 3.20
C VAL A 80 0.26 -12.35 2.56
N GLN A 81 0.88 -13.29 3.25
CA GLN A 81 1.95 -14.10 2.67
C GLN A 81 1.33 -15.30 1.96
N LEU A 82 1.55 -15.42 0.65
CA LEU A 82 1.04 -16.53 -0.14
C LEU A 82 1.97 -17.75 -0.02
N ALA A 83 1.39 -18.95 -0.09
CA ALA A 83 2.17 -20.18 -0.02
C ALA A 83 3.07 -20.32 -1.26
N GLY A 84 4.38 -20.43 -1.04
CA GLY A 84 5.36 -20.57 -2.10
C GLY A 84 5.99 -19.25 -2.57
N THR A 85 5.56 -18.10 -2.05
CA THR A 85 6.22 -16.82 -2.28
C THR A 85 6.95 -16.34 -1.03
N ASN A 86 8.14 -15.79 -1.21
CA ASN A 86 8.92 -15.18 -0.14
C ASN A 86 8.58 -13.69 0.03
N ARG A 87 7.41 -13.25 -0.45
CA ARG A 87 6.98 -11.85 -0.45
C ARG A 87 5.53 -11.79 -0.04
N ASP A 88 5.18 -10.69 0.59
CA ASP A 88 3.79 -10.46 0.99
C ASP A 88 3.03 -9.85 -0.19
N ALA A 89 1.88 -10.42 -0.49
CA ALA A 89 0.88 -9.84 -1.37
C ALA A 89 0.03 -8.83 -0.58
N LEU A 90 -0.43 -7.80 -1.25
CA LEU A 90 -1.37 -6.83 -0.71
C LEU A 90 -2.77 -7.14 -1.22
N LEU A 91 -3.72 -7.19 -0.30
CA LEU A 91 -5.14 -7.22 -0.56
C LEU A 91 -5.66 -5.79 -0.47
N LEU A 92 -6.16 -5.28 -1.59
CA LEU A 92 -6.72 -3.95 -1.72
C LEU A 92 -8.22 -4.06 -1.96
N SER A 93 -9.00 -3.48 -1.06
CA SER A 93 -10.44 -3.35 -1.24
C SER A 93 -10.76 -1.96 -1.78
N PHE A 94 -11.62 -1.89 -2.78
CA PHE A 94 -12.11 -0.65 -3.36
C PHE A 94 -13.62 -0.52 -3.11
N LYS A 95 -14.18 0.62 -3.51
CA LYS A 95 -15.64 0.81 -3.51
C LYS A 95 -16.34 -0.24 -4.37
N ASP A 96 -17.62 -0.44 -4.08
CA ASP A 96 -18.50 -1.36 -4.80
C ASP A 96 -18.05 -2.83 -4.71
N ALA A 97 -17.59 -3.25 -3.52
CA ALA A 97 -17.22 -4.65 -3.25
C ALA A 97 -16.19 -5.23 -4.23
N LYS A 98 -15.21 -4.42 -4.62
CA LYS A 98 -14.09 -4.81 -5.48
C LYS A 98 -12.88 -5.16 -4.61
N LEU A 99 -12.27 -6.31 -4.86
CA LEU A 99 -11.06 -6.76 -4.17
C LEU A 99 -9.98 -7.11 -5.20
N SER A 100 -8.76 -6.63 -4.96
CA SER A 100 -7.59 -6.90 -5.77
C SER A 100 -6.47 -7.47 -4.91
N ALA A 101 -5.89 -8.58 -5.34
CA ALA A 101 -4.64 -9.09 -4.77
C ALA A 101 -3.48 -8.68 -5.68
N VAL A 102 -2.51 -7.96 -5.13
CA VAL A 102 -1.35 -7.44 -5.88
C VAL A 102 -0.04 -7.83 -5.20
N GLU A 103 0.97 -8.11 -6.00
CA GLU A 103 2.35 -8.37 -5.57
C GLU A 103 3.31 -7.39 -6.23
N TYR A 104 4.49 -7.23 -5.64
CA TYR A 104 5.56 -6.41 -6.20
C TYR A 104 6.45 -7.21 -7.16
N ASP A 105 6.58 -6.75 -8.41
CA ASP A 105 7.53 -7.29 -9.38
C ASP A 105 8.85 -6.51 -9.35
N PRO A 106 9.98 -7.14 -8.95
CA PRO A 106 11.27 -6.46 -8.86
C PRO A 106 11.90 -6.19 -10.23
N GLY A 107 11.46 -6.88 -11.29
CA GLY A 107 12.03 -6.72 -12.63
C GLY A 107 11.56 -5.43 -13.31
N THR A 108 10.28 -5.09 -13.12
CA THR A 108 9.66 -3.89 -13.69
C THR A 108 9.53 -2.75 -12.68
N HIS A 109 9.77 -3.02 -11.39
CA HIS A 109 9.45 -2.11 -10.29
C HIS A 109 7.97 -1.68 -10.29
N ASP A 110 7.08 -2.59 -10.70
CA ASP A 110 5.65 -2.33 -10.83
C ASP A 110 4.81 -3.32 -9.98
N LEU A 111 3.53 -2.98 -9.81
CA LEU A 111 2.53 -3.85 -9.19
C LEU A 111 2.04 -4.89 -10.18
N LYS A 112 2.26 -6.16 -9.85
CA LYS A 112 1.67 -7.28 -10.56
C LYS A 112 0.33 -7.65 -9.91
N THR A 113 -0.75 -7.57 -10.69
CA THR A 113 -2.06 -8.04 -10.23
C THR A 113 -2.12 -9.56 -10.30
N LEU A 114 -2.36 -10.21 -9.17
CA LEU A 114 -2.53 -11.65 -9.08
C LEU A 114 -3.97 -12.08 -9.34
N SER A 115 -4.92 -11.41 -8.69
CA SER A 115 -6.34 -11.70 -8.85
C SER A 115 -7.19 -10.45 -8.69
N LEU A 116 -8.34 -10.44 -9.35
CA LEU A 116 -9.38 -9.42 -9.24
C LEU A 116 -10.72 -10.10 -8.98
N HIS A 117 -11.41 -9.64 -7.96
CA HIS A 117 -12.71 -10.16 -7.55
C HIS A 117 -13.73 -9.03 -7.50
N TYR A 118 -14.86 -9.24 -8.16
CA TYR A 118 -15.96 -8.28 -8.26
C TYR A 118 -17.21 -8.88 -7.63
N PHE A 119 -17.72 -8.25 -6.58
CA PHE A 119 -18.89 -8.72 -5.85
C PHE A 119 -20.05 -7.71 -5.93
N GLU A 120 -20.27 -7.12 -7.10
CA GLU A 120 -21.28 -6.05 -7.30
C GLU A 120 -22.73 -6.55 -7.44
N GLU A 121 -22.93 -7.87 -7.39
CA GLU A 121 -24.23 -8.49 -7.60
C GLU A 121 -25.28 -7.96 -6.60
N PRO A 122 -26.49 -7.60 -7.05
CA PRO A 122 -27.50 -6.99 -6.21
C PRO A 122 -27.92 -7.88 -5.03
N GLU A 123 -27.83 -9.20 -5.20
CA GLU A 123 -28.13 -10.20 -4.16
C GLU A 123 -27.12 -10.15 -3.01
N LEU A 124 -25.84 -9.86 -3.31
CA LEU A 124 -24.77 -9.78 -2.31
C LEU A 124 -24.81 -8.48 -1.50
N ARG A 125 -25.48 -7.43 -2.00
CA ARG A 125 -25.61 -6.15 -1.27
C ARG A 125 -26.41 -6.28 0.03
N VAL A 126 -27.31 -7.27 0.11
CA VAL A 126 -28.12 -7.57 1.30
C VAL A 126 -27.25 -8.21 2.40
N CYS A 127 -26.15 -8.86 2.03
CA CYS A 127 -25.17 -9.47 2.94
C CYS A 127 -24.03 -8.49 3.29
N THR A 128 -24.36 -7.29 3.77
CA THR A 128 -23.38 -6.24 4.10
C THR A 128 -22.45 -6.58 5.29
N VAL A 129 -22.56 -7.79 5.86
CA VAL A 129 -21.81 -8.23 7.04
C VAL A 129 -20.42 -8.79 6.68
N PHE A 130 -20.20 -9.27 5.44
CA PHE A 130 -18.98 -10.04 5.15
C PHE A 130 -17.72 -9.22 4.87
N MET A 131 -17.82 -7.95 4.43
CA MET A 131 -16.65 -7.15 4.04
C MET A 131 -16.11 -6.20 5.11
N SER A 132 -16.77 -6.09 6.27
CA SER A 132 -16.32 -5.25 7.39
C SER A 132 -15.47 -6.00 8.43
N MET A 133 -15.20 -7.30 8.24
CA MET A 133 -14.52 -8.18 9.21
C MET A 133 -13.16 -8.73 8.74
N CYS A 134 -12.53 -8.14 7.72
CA CYS A 134 -11.12 -8.38 7.40
C CYS A 134 -10.32 -7.09 7.42
#